data_AF-A0A7S9GJ62-F1
#
_entry.id   AF-A0A7S9GJ62-F1
#
_cell.length_a   1.000
_cell.length_b   1.000
_cell.length_c   1.000
_cell.angle_alpha   90.00
_cell.angle_beta   90.00
_cell.angle_gamma   90.00
#
_symmetry.space_group_name_H-M   'P 1'
#
loop_
_entity.id
_entity.type
_entity.pdbx_description
1 polymer ?
#
loop_
_entity_poly.entity_id
_entity_poly.type
_entity_poly.pdbx_seq_one_letter_code
_entity_poly.pdbx_strand_id
1 'polypeptide(L)'
;MHTSSSSSSLRPTASPRALGLAALVLAGLTWASLYLVAKPLLGQVRPAAFTLIRYSIAALVYAALLLPRGAAPWRQLRRHGPRLALLGLLGYGFFGLMLLLGLALSNPAHGATLVATAPITTQLLRWALDGQRPAPALLGSSLLALLGVAIVAGLLGQAAALDARMLLGDLLTLAGTLGWVLYTRGAARLPELDPLAYSGLSAIAVWPLLALAVLGAAALGLVELPSAAQLRAHWAGLLYVGIVPSVLGVLAYMLGVRLLGAVTGTAFLNLIPVLVLALSALLGQPPSGRELLGGAVVVAALLLHSALGQRRPATAVTTTTS
;
A
#
# COMPACT_ATOMS: atom_id res chain seq x y z
N MET A 1 36.22 -32.97 -38.54
CA MET A 1 35.04 -32.19 -38.96
C MET A 1 34.55 -31.39 -37.76
N HIS A 2 34.68 -30.07 -37.88
CA HIS A 2 34.22 -29.07 -36.93
C HIS A 2 32.69 -28.98 -36.91
N THR A 3 32.08 -28.96 -35.73
CA THR A 3 30.86 -28.16 -35.48
C THR A 3 30.90 -27.63 -34.05
N SER A 4 31.39 -26.41 -33.92
CA SER A 4 31.25 -25.54 -32.76
C SER A 4 29.78 -25.18 -32.55
N SER A 5 29.17 -25.58 -31.44
CA SER A 5 27.89 -25.05 -30.99
C SER A 5 28.13 -23.80 -30.14
N SER A 6 28.16 -22.65 -30.80
CA SER A 6 28.05 -21.34 -30.17
C SER A 6 26.58 -20.96 -29.93
N SER A 7 26.35 -20.27 -28.81
CA SER A 7 25.20 -19.42 -28.45
C SER A 7 24.02 -20.04 -27.69
N SER A 8 23.87 -19.64 -26.42
CA SER A 8 22.79 -18.73 -26.00
C SER A 8 22.99 -18.27 -24.53
N SER A 9 23.94 -17.38 -24.28
CA SER A 9 23.99 -16.65 -23.01
C SER A 9 22.97 -15.50 -23.05
N LEU A 10 21.70 -15.80 -22.79
CA LEU A 10 20.63 -14.81 -22.73
C LEU A 10 19.99 -14.80 -21.33
N ARG A 11 20.47 -13.87 -20.49
CA ARG A 11 19.73 -12.78 -19.84
C ARG A 11 20.45 -12.41 -18.53
N PRO A 12 20.81 -11.13 -18.31
CA PRO A 12 21.05 -10.67 -16.96
C PRO A 12 19.70 -10.73 -16.23
N THR A 13 19.47 -11.74 -15.40
CA THR A 13 18.41 -11.68 -14.41
C THR A 13 18.70 -10.45 -13.55
N ALA A 14 17.83 -9.44 -13.59
CA ALA A 14 17.98 -8.25 -12.77
C ALA A 14 18.28 -8.68 -11.33
N SER A 15 19.23 -8.02 -10.66
CA SER A 15 19.55 -8.37 -9.28
C SER A 15 18.28 -8.35 -8.43
N PRO A 16 18.11 -9.26 -7.44
CA PRO A 16 16.92 -9.30 -6.59
C PRO A 16 16.55 -7.93 -6.00
N ARG A 17 17.57 -7.08 -5.78
CA ARG A 17 17.41 -5.70 -5.37
C ARG A 17 16.76 -4.82 -6.44
N ALA A 18 17.26 -4.83 -7.67
CA ALA A 18 16.69 -4.04 -8.77
C ALA A 18 15.23 -4.42 -9.03
N LEU A 19 14.91 -5.72 -8.97
CA LEU A 19 13.53 -6.20 -9.04
C LEU A 19 12.68 -5.66 -7.89
N GLY A 20 13.18 -5.70 -6.65
CA GLY A 20 12.47 -5.15 -5.49
C GLY A 20 12.20 -3.64 -5.60
N LEU A 21 13.17 -2.87 -6.09
CA LEU A 21 13.02 -1.43 -6.31
C LEU A 21 11.98 -1.15 -7.41
N ALA A 22 12.07 -1.85 -8.53
CA ALA A 22 11.10 -1.72 -9.62
C ALA A 22 9.68 -2.07 -9.17
N ALA A 23 9.53 -3.12 -8.34
CA ALA A 23 8.24 -3.52 -7.78
C ALA A 23 7.66 -2.45 -6.84
N LEU A 24 8.48 -1.81 -6.00
CA LEU A 24 8.03 -0.71 -5.14
C LEU A 24 7.65 0.56 -5.92
N VAL A 25 8.38 0.89 -6.99
CA VAL A 25 8.03 2.01 -7.88
C VAL A 25 6.71 1.71 -8.61
N LEU A 26 6.54 0.49 -9.12
CA LEU A 26 5.30 0.05 -9.74
C LEU A 26 4.11 0.15 -8.76
N ALA A 27 4.29 -0.32 -7.52
CA ALA A 27 3.28 -0.16 -6.49
C ALA A 27 2.93 1.32 -6.27
N GLY A 28 3.94 2.18 -6.13
CA GLY A 28 3.77 3.62 -6.00
C GLY A 28 2.98 4.23 -7.16
N LEU A 29 3.26 3.84 -8.41
CA LEU A 29 2.55 4.31 -9.60
C LEU A 29 1.06 3.90 -9.57
N THR A 30 0.78 2.64 -9.25
CA THR A 30 -0.61 2.15 -9.17
C THR A 30 -1.40 2.83 -8.07
N TRP A 31 -0.76 3.16 -6.94
CA TRP A 31 -1.44 3.87 -5.85
C TRP A 31 -1.52 5.37 -6.09
N ALA A 32 -0.57 5.97 -6.80
CA ALA A 32 -0.71 7.36 -7.24
C ALA A 32 -1.92 7.51 -8.19
N SER A 33 -2.08 6.60 -9.15
CA SER A 33 -3.24 6.62 -10.05
C SER A 33 -4.57 6.33 -9.34
N LEU A 34 -4.55 5.53 -8.26
CA LEU A 34 -5.73 5.32 -7.39
C LEU A 34 -6.31 6.66 -6.90
N TYR A 35 -5.48 7.60 -6.42
CA TYR A 35 -5.98 8.89 -5.93
C TYR A 35 -6.68 9.69 -7.03
N LEU A 36 -6.12 9.68 -8.25
CA LEU A 36 -6.70 10.40 -9.40
C LEU A 36 -8.03 9.80 -9.85
N VAL A 37 -8.15 8.47 -9.84
CA VAL A 37 -9.37 7.77 -10.29
C VAL A 37 -10.43 7.67 -9.18
N ALA A 38 -10.04 7.48 -7.92
CA ALA A 38 -10.98 7.28 -6.82
C ALA A 38 -11.67 8.57 -6.36
N LYS A 39 -10.98 9.73 -6.41
CA LYS A 39 -11.54 10.98 -5.87
C LYS A 39 -12.86 11.39 -6.56
N PRO A 40 -13.00 11.36 -7.89
CA PRO A 40 -14.28 11.62 -8.55
C PRO A 40 -15.38 10.59 -8.20
N LEU A 41 -14.99 9.33 -7.95
CA LEU A 41 -15.93 8.25 -7.64
C LEU A 41 -16.48 8.32 -6.21
N LEU A 42 -15.73 8.87 -5.27
CA LEU A 42 -16.16 9.02 -3.87
C LEU A 42 -17.31 10.02 -3.69
N GLY A 43 -17.57 10.89 -4.68
CA GLY A 43 -18.77 11.73 -4.70
C GLY A 43 -20.05 10.97 -5.09
N GLN A 44 -19.91 9.78 -5.67
CA GLN A 44 -21.00 8.96 -6.22
C GLN A 44 -21.21 7.68 -5.42
N VAL A 45 -20.15 7.11 -4.84
CA VAL A 45 -20.17 5.86 -4.10
C VAL A 45 -19.60 6.08 -2.71
N ARG A 46 -20.38 5.74 -1.68
CA ARG A 46 -19.96 5.87 -0.28
C ARG A 46 -18.67 5.08 0.01
N PRO A 47 -17.75 5.57 0.87
CA PRO A 47 -16.47 4.91 1.16
C PRO A 47 -16.57 3.44 1.56
N ALA A 48 -17.56 3.07 2.37
CA ALA A 48 -17.77 1.68 2.80
C ALA A 48 -18.15 0.75 1.64
N ALA A 49 -19.12 1.17 0.81
CA ALA A 49 -19.50 0.42 -0.39
C ALA A 49 -18.36 0.35 -1.40
N PHE A 50 -17.61 1.45 -1.59
CA PHE A 50 -16.45 1.48 -2.47
C PHE A 50 -15.34 0.51 -2.02
N THR A 51 -15.10 0.44 -0.70
CA THR A 51 -14.18 -0.51 -0.08
C THR A 51 -14.61 -1.96 -0.32
N LEU A 52 -15.89 -2.26 -0.10
CA LEU A 52 -16.46 -3.59 -0.37
C LEU A 52 -16.30 -3.98 -1.84
N ILE A 53 -16.64 -3.09 -2.78
CA ILE A 53 -16.53 -3.35 -4.22
C ILE A 53 -15.08 -3.62 -4.61
N ARG A 54 -14.15 -2.75 -4.19
CA ARG A 54 -12.71 -2.91 -4.47
C ARG A 54 -12.18 -4.27 -4.07
N TYR A 55 -12.47 -4.67 -2.84
CA TYR A 55 -11.90 -5.91 -2.30
C TYR A 55 -12.70 -7.15 -2.67
N SER A 56 -13.96 -7.01 -3.11
CA SER A 56 -14.67 -8.08 -3.81
C SER A 56 -14.00 -8.39 -5.14
N ILE A 57 -13.71 -7.37 -5.95
CA ILE A 57 -12.99 -7.53 -7.22
C ILE A 57 -11.60 -8.12 -6.96
N ALA A 58 -10.85 -7.56 -6.00
CA ALA A 58 -9.52 -8.08 -5.67
C ALA A 58 -9.57 -9.53 -5.19
N ALA A 59 -10.48 -9.90 -4.30
CA ALA A 59 -10.63 -11.28 -3.81
C ALA A 59 -10.95 -12.26 -4.95
N LEU A 60 -11.83 -11.88 -5.88
CA LEU A 60 -12.13 -12.70 -7.07
C LEU A 60 -10.92 -12.88 -7.98
N VAL A 61 -10.18 -11.81 -8.26
CA VAL A 61 -8.96 -11.87 -9.08
C VAL A 61 -7.89 -12.71 -8.38
N TYR A 62 -7.68 -12.52 -7.08
CA TYR A 62 -6.74 -13.33 -6.32
C TYR A 62 -7.15 -14.81 -6.28
N ALA A 63 -8.43 -15.11 -6.13
CA ALA A 63 -8.93 -16.48 -6.21
C ALA A 63 -8.60 -17.07 -7.59
N ALA A 64 -8.90 -16.35 -8.67
CA ALA A 64 -8.57 -16.77 -10.03
C ALA A 64 -7.06 -17.01 -10.25
N LEU A 65 -6.19 -16.15 -9.69
CA LEU A 65 -4.74 -16.32 -9.76
C LEU A 65 -4.22 -17.50 -8.92
N LEU A 66 -4.94 -17.89 -7.87
CA LEU A 66 -4.56 -19.00 -6.99
C LEU A 66 -5.14 -20.35 -7.43
N LEU A 67 -6.24 -20.37 -8.20
CA LEU A 67 -6.88 -21.59 -8.71
C LEU A 67 -5.90 -22.54 -9.44
N PRO A 68 -5.02 -22.07 -10.35
CA PRO A 68 -4.06 -22.94 -11.05
C PRO A 68 -3.03 -23.61 -10.11
N ARG A 69 -2.88 -23.13 -8.88
CA ARG A 69 -1.97 -23.72 -7.87
C ARG A 69 -2.59 -24.91 -7.13
N GLY A 70 -3.79 -25.35 -7.54
CA GLY A 70 -4.49 -26.50 -6.98
C GLY A 70 -4.85 -26.31 -5.50
N ALA A 71 -4.85 -27.40 -4.73
CA ALA A 71 -5.30 -27.39 -3.33
C ALA A 71 -4.35 -26.70 -2.34
N ALA A 72 -3.11 -26.38 -2.73
CA ALA A 72 -2.08 -25.93 -1.80
C ALA A 72 -2.40 -24.58 -1.11
N PRO A 73 -2.77 -23.49 -1.82
CA PRO A 73 -3.15 -22.24 -1.16
C PRO A 73 -4.37 -22.39 -0.25
N TRP A 74 -5.35 -23.22 -0.64
CA TRP A 74 -6.57 -23.43 0.14
C TRP A 74 -6.32 -24.21 1.44
N ARG A 75 -5.33 -25.12 1.45
CA ARG A 75 -4.84 -25.73 2.70
C ARG A 75 -4.18 -24.71 3.61
N GLN A 76 -3.41 -23.77 3.07
CA GLN A 76 -2.83 -22.67 3.86
C GLN A 76 -3.92 -21.75 4.43
N LEU A 77 -4.97 -21.46 3.65
CA LEU A 77 -6.12 -20.71 4.13
C LEU A 77 -6.82 -21.42 5.29
N ARG A 78 -7.01 -22.74 5.21
CA ARG A 78 -7.58 -23.51 6.33
C ARG A 78 -6.68 -23.50 7.56
N ARG A 79 -5.36 -23.59 7.38
CA ARG A 79 -4.38 -23.60 8.46
C ARG A 79 -4.25 -22.24 9.16
N HIS A 80 -4.26 -21.15 8.39
CA HIS A 80 -3.98 -19.80 8.88
C HIS A 80 -5.19 -18.86 8.82
N GLY A 81 -6.40 -19.38 8.57
CA GLY A 81 -7.60 -18.61 8.25
C GLY A 81 -7.89 -17.44 9.18
N PRO A 82 -8.01 -17.65 10.52
CA PRO A 82 -8.26 -16.55 11.46
C PRO A 82 -7.17 -15.47 11.42
N ARG A 83 -5.90 -15.88 11.30
CA ARG A 83 -4.78 -14.96 11.21
C ARG A 83 -4.78 -14.18 9.90
N LEU A 84 -5.05 -14.85 8.79
CA LEU A 84 -5.16 -14.22 7.47
C LEU A 84 -6.37 -13.28 7.38
N ALA A 85 -7.48 -13.61 8.04
CA ALA A 85 -8.65 -12.76 8.17
C ALA A 85 -8.35 -11.51 9.01
N LEU A 86 -7.64 -11.65 10.13
CA LEU A 86 -7.18 -10.50 10.93
C LEU A 86 -6.22 -9.59 10.14
N LEU A 87 -5.25 -10.19 9.45
CA LEU A 87 -4.30 -9.44 8.61
C LEU A 87 -5.02 -8.78 7.43
N GLY A 88 -5.96 -9.47 6.79
CA GLY A 88 -6.80 -8.91 5.74
C GLY A 88 -7.73 -7.83 6.24
N LEU A 89 -8.22 -7.93 7.48
CA LEU A 89 -8.97 -6.86 8.15
C LEU A 89 -8.09 -5.63 8.31
N LEU A 90 -6.87 -5.78 8.81
CA LEU A 90 -5.96 -4.64 8.98
C LEU A 90 -5.55 -4.00 7.65
N GLY A 91 -5.20 -4.81 6.64
CA GLY A 91 -4.62 -4.34 5.38
C GLY A 91 -5.64 -3.95 4.30
N TYR A 92 -6.78 -4.64 4.22
CA TYR A 92 -7.80 -4.38 3.21
C TYR A 92 -9.00 -3.67 3.84
N GLY A 93 -9.70 -4.31 4.79
CA GLY A 93 -10.94 -3.76 5.36
C GLY A 93 -10.77 -2.43 6.10
N PHE A 94 -10.03 -2.45 7.21
CA PHE A 94 -9.76 -1.33 8.09
C PHE A 94 -8.94 -0.25 7.40
N PHE A 95 -7.74 -0.55 6.88
CA PHE A 95 -6.94 0.45 6.15
C PHE A 95 -7.71 1.05 4.97
N GLY A 96 -8.35 0.22 4.13
CA GLY A 96 -9.09 0.71 2.97
C GLY A 96 -10.24 1.65 3.34
N LEU A 97 -11.04 1.28 4.33
CA LEU A 97 -12.15 2.10 4.80
C LEU A 97 -11.66 3.41 5.43
N MET A 98 -10.68 3.33 6.34
CA MET A 98 -10.13 4.49 7.04
C MET A 98 -9.46 5.47 6.07
N LEU A 99 -8.72 4.96 5.08
CA LEU A 99 -8.09 5.77 4.04
C LEU A 99 -9.14 6.54 3.21
N LEU A 100 -10.21 5.87 2.80
CA LEU A 100 -11.24 6.51 1.95
C LEU A 100 -12.13 7.47 2.75
N LEU A 101 -12.43 7.16 4.01
CA LEU A 101 -13.09 8.10 4.91
C LEU A 101 -12.22 9.33 5.15
N GLY A 102 -10.93 9.13 5.42
CA GLY A 102 -9.95 10.21 5.56
C GLY A 102 -9.89 11.08 4.31
N LEU A 103 -9.82 10.47 3.12
CA LEU A 103 -9.81 11.18 1.85
C LEU A 103 -11.14 11.92 1.55
N ALA A 104 -12.26 11.46 2.11
CA ALA A 104 -13.56 12.10 1.97
C ALA A 104 -13.79 13.25 2.96
N LEU A 105 -13.18 13.18 4.16
CA LEU A 105 -13.35 14.14 5.24
C LEU A 105 -12.24 15.20 5.32
N SER A 106 -11.07 14.90 4.77
CA SER A 106 -9.89 15.77 4.78
C SER A 106 -9.42 16.10 3.36
N ASN A 107 -8.42 16.98 3.26
CA ASN A 107 -7.75 17.30 2.02
C ASN A 107 -6.84 16.13 1.60
N PRO A 108 -6.83 15.71 0.31
CA PRO A 108 -5.88 14.72 -0.21
C PRO A 108 -4.43 14.92 0.22
N ALA A 109 -3.98 16.17 0.35
CA ALA A 109 -2.64 16.54 0.77
C ALA A 109 -2.31 16.11 2.23
N HIS A 110 -3.28 16.27 3.15
CA HIS A 110 -3.16 15.81 4.53
C HIS A 110 -3.11 14.28 4.60
N GLY A 111 -4.06 13.62 3.93
CA GLY A 111 -4.13 12.16 3.89
C GLY A 111 -2.86 11.52 3.34
N ALA A 112 -2.28 12.08 2.27
CA ALA A 112 -1.02 11.63 1.70
C ALA A 112 0.17 11.79 2.68
N THR A 113 0.21 12.89 3.44
CA THR A 113 1.23 13.12 4.47
C THR A 113 1.13 12.13 5.62
N LEU A 114 -0.09 11.78 6.03
CA LEU A 114 -0.33 10.82 7.10
C LEU A 114 0.02 9.40 6.67
N VAL A 115 -0.25 9.02 5.42
CA VAL A 115 0.27 7.77 4.85
C VAL A 115 1.80 7.79 4.78
N ALA A 116 2.42 8.94 4.50
CA ALA A 116 3.88 9.09 4.51
C ALA A 116 4.54 8.96 5.88
N THR A 117 3.76 8.85 6.97
CA THR A 117 4.28 8.47 8.30
C THR A 117 4.55 6.97 8.41
N ALA A 118 4.03 6.15 7.49
CA ALA A 118 4.20 4.69 7.50
C ALA A 118 5.63 4.18 7.73
N PRO A 119 6.71 4.78 7.17
CA PRO A 119 8.08 4.32 7.43
C PRO A 119 8.52 4.54 8.87
N ILE A 120 8.13 5.67 9.47
CA ILE A 120 8.41 6.00 10.87
C ILE A 120 7.61 5.06 11.77
N THR A 121 6.31 4.92 11.50
CA THR A 121 5.42 4.00 12.22
C THR A 121 5.95 2.56 12.16
N THR A 122 6.43 2.11 11.00
CA THR A 122 7.04 0.78 10.84
C THR A 122 8.27 0.60 11.71
N GLN A 123 9.15 1.58 11.73
CA GLN A 123 10.38 1.55 12.52
C GLN A 123 10.10 1.52 14.02
N LEU A 124 9.19 2.37 14.50
CA LEU A 124 8.80 2.43 15.91
C LEU A 124 8.08 1.15 16.34
N LEU A 125 7.18 0.64 15.50
CA LEU A 125 6.43 -0.58 15.81
C LEU A 125 7.33 -1.82 15.83
N ARG A 126 8.31 -1.90 14.93
CA ARG A 126 9.33 -2.96 14.98
C ARG A 126 10.20 -2.86 16.23
N TRP A 127 10.49 -1.66 16.70
CA TRP A 127 11.19 -1.50 17.98
C TRP A 127 10.33 -1.98 19.15
N ALA A 128 9.07 -1.53 19.23
CA ALA A 128 8.16 -1.90 20.30
C ALA A 128 7.80 -3.39 20.32
N LEU A 129 7.54 -4.00 19.16
CA LEU A 129 7.02 -5.36 19.06
C LEU A 129 8.09 -6.42 18.76
N ASP A 130 9.18 -6.04 18.11
CA ASP A 130 10.26 -6.96 17.70
C ASP A 130 11.60 -6.65 18.38
N GLY A 131 11.67 -5.63 19.25
CA GLY A 131 12.89 -5.22 19.95
C GLY A 131 13.96 -4.56 19.07
N GLN A 132 13.66 -4.32 17.78
CA GLN A 132 14.65 -3.85 16.81
C GLN A 132 14.71 -2.32 16.77
N ARG A 133 15.64 -1.74 17.52
CA ARG A 133 15.83 -0.28 17.59
C ARG A 133 16.12 0.32 16.20
N PRO A 134 15.42 1.40 15.80
CA PRO A 134 15.67 2.03 14.50
C PRO A 134 17.08 2.63 14.44
N ALA A 135 17.72 2.53 13.27
CA ALA A 135 18.94 3.29 13.04
C ALA A 135 18.59 4.78 13.03
N PRO A 136 19.35 5.63 13.75
CA PRO A 136 19.18 7.08 13.68
C PRO A 136 19.21 7.60 12.23
N ALA A 137 20.08 7.04 11.37
CA ALA A 137 20.18 7.44 9.97
C ALA A 137 18.93 7.05 9.14
N LEU A 138 18.35 5.87 9.35
CA LEU A 138 17.11 5.46 8.66
C LEU A 138 15.91 6.25 9.15
N LEU A 139 15.83 6.51 10.45
CA LEU A 139 14.80 7.36 11.03
C LEU A 139 14.92 8.80 10.50
N GLY A 140 16.12 9.36 10.48
CA GLY A 140 16.42 10.69 9.93
C GLY A 140 16.02 10.81 8.45
N SER A 141 16.36 9.83 7.62
CA SER A 141 15.90 9.82 6.21
C SER A 141 14.37 9.73 6.07
N SER A 142 13.70 9.03 6.99
CA SER A 142 12.23 8.93 6.99
C SER A 142 11.56 10.24 7.40
N LEU A 143 12.14 10.94 8.39
CA LEU A 143 11.72 12.28 8.81
C LEU A 143 11.95 13.31 7.70
N LEU A 144 13.09 13.24 7.01
CA LEU A 144 13.37 14.10 5.85
C LEU A 144 12.38 13.86 4.72
N ALA A 145 12.04 12.60 4.43
CA ALA A 145 11.02 12.27 3.44
C ALA A 145 9.63 12.79 3.86
N LEU A 146 9.27 12.67 5.15
CA LEU A 146 8.02 13.23 5.68
C LEU A 146 7.97 14.76 5.51
N LEU A 147 9.08 15.46 5.76
CA LEU A 147 9.18 16.90 5.53
C LEU A 147 8.95 17.24 4.05
N GLY A 148 9.57 16.51 3.13
CA GLY A 148 9.35 16.68 1.69
C GLY A 148 7.88 16.47 1.30
N VAL A 149 7.22 15.44 1.85
CA VAL A 149 5.79 15.21 1.62
C VAL A 149 4.94 16.35 2.19
N ALA A 150 5.26 16.88 3.38
CA ALA A 150 4.56 18.01 3.97
C ALA A 150 4.69 19.29 3.12
N ILE A 151 5.85 19.51 2.47
CA ILE A 151 6.05 20.59 1.50
C ILE A 151 5.17 20.39 0.26
N VAL A 152 5.19 19.18 -0.34
CA VAL A 152 4.31 18.84 -1.49
C VAL A 152 2.86 19.07 -1.15
N ALA A 153 2.45 18.67 0.06
CA ALA A 153 1.09 18.83 0.56
C ALA A 153 0.73 20.29 0.93
N GLY A 154 1.66 21.23 0.83
CA GLY A 154 1.43 22.64 1.16
C GLY A 154 1.20 22.91 2.65
N LEU A 155 1.55 21.97 3.53
CA LEU A 155 1.26 22.04 4.98
C LEU A 155 2.14 23.04 5.73
N LEU A 156 3.27 23.42 5.16
CA LEU A 156 4.21 24.38 5.75
C LEU A 156 3.83 25.84 5.44
N GLY A 157 2.61 26.08 4.96
CA GLY A 157 2.06 27.39 4.58
C GLY A 157 1.08 27.98 5.60
N GLN A 158 0.13 28.81 5.14
CA GLN A 158 -0.87 29.46 5.99
C GLN A 158 -1.56 28.44 6.90
N ALA A 159 -1.66 28.78 8.19
CA ALA A 159 -2.34 27.96 9.18
C ALA A 159 -3.77 27.68 8.70
N ALA A 160 -4.01 26.45 8.25
CA ALA A 160 -5.36 26.00 7.98
C ALA A 160 -6.14 26.09 9.29
N ALA A 161 -7.30 26.75 9.26
CA ALA A 161 -8.21 26.74 10.39
C ALA A 161 -8.48 25.27 10.77
N LEU A 162 -8.32 24.94 12.05
CA LEU A 162 -8.54 23.59 12.56
C LEU A 162 -10.03 23.26 12.49
N ASP A 163 -10.45 22.60 11.40
CA ASP A 163 -11.78 22.03 11.27
C ASP A 163 -11.81 20.65 11.95
N ALA A 164 -12.74 20.46 12.89
CA ALA A 164 -12.95 19.18 13.58
C ALA A 164 -13.22 18.02 12.60
N ARG A 165 -13.89 18.28 11.49
CA ARG A 165 -14.17 17.26 10.46
C ARG A 165 -12.90 16.82 9.73
N MET A 166 -12.02 17.78 9.46
CA MET A 166 -10.73 17.55 8.84
C MET A 166 -9.78 16.79 9.77
N LEU A 167 -9.72 17.18 11.05
CA LEU A 167 -8.97 16.46 12.09
C LEU A 167 -9.43 15.01 12.24
N LEU A 168 -10.74 14.77 12.18
CA LEU A 168 -11.28 13.40 12.19
C LEU A 168 -10.78 12.61 10.97
N GLY A 169 -10.83 13.20 9.77
CA GLY A 169 -10.29 12.56 8.56
C GLY A 169 -8.80 12.21 8.67
N ASP A 170 -8.03 13.08 9.30
CA ASP A 170 -6.60 12.89 9.55
C ASP A 170 -6.36 11.74 10.55
N LEU A 171 -7.07 11.73 11.68
CA LEU A 171 -6.99 10.64 12.66
C LEU A 171 -7.36 9.29 12.07
N LEU A 172 -8.41 9.24 11.24
CA LEU A 172 -8.81 8.02 10.54
C LEU A 172 -7.71 7.55 9.61
N THR A 173 -7.13 8.45 8.80
CA THR A 173 -6.03 8.09 7.89
C THR A 173 -4.83 7.52 8.65
N LEU A 174 -4.44 8.14 9.77
CA LEU A 174 -3.34 7.67 10.62
C LEU A 174 -3.63 6.28 11.21
N ALA A 175 -4.86 6.06 11.69
CA ALA A 175 -5.29 4.76 12.18
C ALA A 175 -5.23 3.71 11.07
N GLY A 176 -5.71 4.04 9.87
CA GLY A 176 -5.60 3.18 8.68
C GLY A 176 -4.14 2.83 8.38
N THR A 177 -3.23 3.81 8.38
CA THR A 177 -1.80 3.61 8.16
C THR A 177 -1.20 2.59 9.13
N LEU A 178 -1.63 2.60 10.40
CA LEU A 178 -1.20 1.58 11.37
C LEU A 178 -1.66 0.17 10.96
N GLY A 179 -2.89 0.04 10.46
CA GLY A 179 -3.41 -1.21 9.89
C GLY A 179 -2.55 -1.73 8.73
N TRP A 180 -2.17 -0.86 7.81
CA TRP A 180 -1.28 -1.20 6.69
C TRP A 180 0.11 -1.65 7.16
N VAL A 181 0.69 -0.96 8.14
CA VAL A 181 2.00 -1.33 8.71
C VAL A 181 1.94 -2.69 9.42
N LEU A 182 0.89 -2.94 10.20
CA LEU A 182 0.67 -4.23 10.86
C LEU A 182 0.46 -5.36 9.85
N TYR A 183 -0.30 -5.11 8.78
CA TYR A 183 -0.45 -6.04 7.66
C TYR A 183 0.90 -6.32 6.99
N THR A 184 1.71 -5.29 6.74
CA THR A 184 3.04 -5.46 6.13
C THR A 184 3.97 -6.28 7.03
N ARG A 185 3.95 -6.02 8.34
CA ARG A 185 4.70 -6.81 9.34
C ARG A 185 4.22 -8.27 9.39
N GLY A 186 2.93 -8.52 9.21
CA GLY A 186 2.34 -9.86 9.22
C GLY A 186 2.96 -10.81 8.21
N ALA A 187 3.40 -10.31 7.05
CA ALA A 187 4.05 -11.09 6.00
C ALA A 187 5.34 -11.78 6.48
N ALA A 188 6.10 -11.12 7.37
CA ALA A 188 7.31 -11.71 7.96
C ALA A 188 7.02 -12.84 8.96
N ARG A 189 5.77 -12.91 9.46
CA ARG A 189 5.34 -13.93 10.41
C ARG A 189 4.64 -15.14 9.76
N LEU A 190 4.50 -15.11 8.44
CA LEU A 190 4.04 -16.21 7.58
C LEU A 190 5.02 -16.38 6.41
N PRO A 191 6.31 -16.69 6.68
CA PRO A 191 7.36 -16.78 5.67
C PRO A 191 7.10 -17.83 4.59
N GLU A 192 6.30 -18.86 4.89
CA GLU A 192 5.88 -19.92 3.98
C GLU A 192 4.93 -19.45 2.87
N LEU A 193 4.33 -18.26 3.01
CA LEU A 193 3.44 -17.69 2.00
C LEU A 193 4.24 -16.75 1.08
N ASP A 194 4.25 -17.05 -0.21
CA ASP A 194 4.77 -16.11 -1.21
C ASP A 194 3.88 -14.85 -1.28
N PRO A 195 4.34 -13.74 -1.90
CA PRO A 195 3.56 -12.51 -1.97
C PRO A 195 2.14 -12.70 -2.52
N LEU A 196 1.96 -13.58 -3.52
CA LEU A 196 0.64 -13.87 -4.08
C LEU A 196 -0.28 -14.60 -3.09
N ALA A 197 0.21 -15.65 -2.42
CA ALA A 197 -0.56 -16.37 -1.43
C ALA A 197 -0.86 -15.49 -0.21
N TYR A 198 0.11 -14.71 0.28
CA TYR A 198 -0.10 -13.80 1.41
C TYR A 198 -1.17 -12.76 1.09
N SER A 199 -1.03 -12.03 -0.01
CA SER A 199 -1.97 -11.00 -0.41
C SER A 199 -3.33 -11.55 -0.76
N GLY A 200 -3.38 -12.61 -1.56
CA GLY A 200 -4.62 -13.19 -2.04
C GLY A 200 -5.42 -13.87 -0.94
N LEU A 201 -4.77 -14.72 -0.12
CA LEU A 201 -5.48 -15.41 0.94
C LEU A 201 -5.95 -14.46 2.05
N SER A 202 -5.20 -13.39 2.36
CA SER A 202 -5.69 -12.35 3.28
C SER A 202 -6.92 -11.61 2.73
N ALA A 203 -6.95 -11.29 1.43
CA ALA A 203 -8.10 -10.63 0.80
C ALA A 203 -9.33 -11.54 0.78
N ILE A 204 -9.14 -12.83 0.47
CA ILE A 204 -10.21 -13.83 0.46
C ILE A 204 -10.71 -14.09 1.88
N ALA A 205 -9.82 -14.24 2.87
CA ALA A 205 -10.18 -14.56 4.24
C ALA A 205 -11.00 -13.46 4.92
N VAL A 206 -10.71 -12.18 4.63
CA VAL A 206 -11.45 -11.05 5.23
C VAL A 206 -12.78 -10.77 4.54
N TRP A 207 -12.92 -11.14 3.26
CA TRP A 207 -14.07 -10.74 2.43
C TRP A 207 -15.44 -11.03 3.09
N PRO A 208 -15.71 -12.21 3.70
CA PRO A 208 -17.00 -12.48 4.34
C PRO A 208 -17.31 -11.50 5.49
N LEU A 209 -16.30 -11.15 6.30
CA LEU A 209 -16.46 -10.19 7.40
C LEU A 209 -16.74 -8.78 6.87
N LEU A 210 -16.03 -8.38 5.81
CA LEU A 210 -16.24 -7.08 5.17
C LEU A 210 -17.64 -6.99 4.54
N ALA A 211 -18.06 -8.04 3.83
CA ALA A 211 -19.39 -8.12 3.24
C ALA A 211 -20.49 -8.07 4.31
N LEU A 212 -20.35 -8.86 5.38
CA LEU A 212 -21.30 -8.86 6.49
C LEU A 212 -21.41 -7.48 7.13
N ALA A 213 -20.28 -6.83 7.41
CA ALA A 213 -20.27 -5.51 8.04
C ALA A 213 -20.95 -4.44 7.17
N VAL A 214 -20.61 -4.38 5.88
CA VAL A 214 -21.14 -3.35 4.96
C VAL A 214 -22.59 -3.62 4.57
N LEU A 215 -22.93 -4.86 4.23
CA LEU A 215 -24.30 -5.22 3.86
C LEU A 215 -25.24 -5.19 5.07
N GLY A 216 -24.75 -5.60 6.25
CA GLY A 216 -25.49 -5.47 7.50
C GLY A 216 -25.75 -4.00 7.86
N ALA A 217 -24.74 -3.13 7.75
CA ALA A 217 -24.92 -1.69 7.94
C ALA A 217 -25.88 -1.09 6.91
N ALA A 218 -25.86 -1.57 5.66
CA ALA A 218 -26.81 -1.13 4.64
C ALA A 218 -28.25 -1.57 4.94
N ALA A 219 -28.45 -2.81 5.41
CA ALA A 219 -29.77 -3.30 5.83
C ALA A 219 -30.35 -2.50 7.01
N LEU A 220 -29.48 -1.95 7.86
CA LEU A 220 -29.85 -1.05 8.96
C LEU A 220 -29.98 0.43 8.53
N GLY A 221 -29.81 0.76 7.25
CA GLY A 221 -29.87 2.13 6.75
C GLY A 221 -28.67 3.02 7.13
N LEU A 222 -27.60 2.45 7.69
CA LEU A 222 -26.40 3.18 8.11
C LEU A 222 -25.43 3.45 6.94
N VAL A 223 -25.54 2.67 5.87
CA VAL A 223 -24.70 2.79 4.66
C VAL A 223 -25.57 2.67 3.43
N GLU A 224 -25.43 3.62 2.51
CA GLU A 224 -26.07 3.54 1.20
C GLU A 224 -25.20 2.73 0.22
N LEU A 225 -25.79 1.69 -0.38
CA LEU A 225 -25.18 0.97 -1.49
C LEU A 225 -25.42 1.72 -2.81
N PRO A 226 -24.47 1.69 -3.76
CA PRO A 226 -24.67 2.32 -5.06
C PRO A 226 -25.80 1.62 -5.82
N SER A 227 -26.64 2.42 -6.46
CA SER A 227 -27.67 1.93 -7.38
C SER A 227 -27.04 1.23 -8.60
N ALA A 228 -27.83 0.38 -9.27
CA ALA A 228 -27.41 -0.25 -10.52
C ALA A 228 -27.00 0.78 -11.59
N ALA A 229 -27.63 1.96 -11.61
CA ALA A 229 -27.28 3.04 -12.52
C ALA A 229 -25.89 3.62 -12.22
N GLN A 230 -25.57 3.88 -10.95
CA GLN A 230 -24.25 4.35 -10.52
C GLN A 230 -23.16 3.31 -10.82
N LEU A 231 -23.44 2.02 -10.56
CA LEU A 231 -22.51 0.94 -10.90
C LEU A 231 -22.24 0.88 -12.41
N ARG A 232 -23.29 0.98 -13.24
CA ARG A 232 -23.16 1.02 -14.70
C ARG A 232 -22.46 2.29 -15.21
N ALA A 233 -22.65 3.43 -14.58
CA ALA A 233 -22.00 4.67 -15.00
C ALA A 233 -20.49 4.67 -14.70
N HIS A 234 -20.07 3.97 -13.65
CA HIS A 234 -18.70 4.04 -13.13
C HIS A 234 -17.93 2.70 -13.16
N TRP A 235 -18.44 1.71 -13.87
CA TRP A 235 -17.90 0.34 -13.88
C TRP A 235 -16.40 0.30 -14.22
N ALA A 236 -15.95 1.08 -15.21
CA ALA A 236 -14.56 1.07 -15.66
C ALA A 236 -13.61 1.57 -14.57
N GLY A 237 -13.97 2.66 -13.88
CA GLY A 237 -13.19 3.20 -12.76
C GLY A 237 -13.19 2.26 -11.56
N LEU A 238 -14.34 1.66 -11.23
CA LEU A 238 -14.45 0.67 -10.15
C LEU A 238 -13.63 -0.59 -10.44
N LEU A 239 -13.66 -1.09 -11.68
CA LEU A 239 -12.87 -2.24 -12.12
C LEU A 239 -11.37 -1.93 -12.11
N TYR A 240 -10.99 -0.76 -12.64
CA TYR A 240 -9.61 -0.29 -12.60
C TYR A 240 -9.09 -0.25 -11.16
N VAL A 241 -9.83 0.39 -10.25
CA VAL A 241 -9.45 0.53 -8.85
C VAL A 241 -9.53 -0.80 -8.07
N GLY A 242 -10.39 -1.73 -8.48
CA GLY A 242 -10.47 -3.08 -7.93
C GLY A 242 -9.31 -3.99 -8.35
N ILE A 243 -8.70 -3.75 -9.52
CA ILE A 243 -7.64 -4.60 -10.07
C ILE A 243 -6.27 -3.94 -9.91
N VAL A 244 -6.07 -2.74 -10.45
CA VAL A 244 -4.73 -2.15 -10.61
C VAL A 244 -4.10 -1.80 -9.26
N PRO A 245 -4.68 -0.93 -8.40
CA PRO A 245 -4.07 -0.63 -7.11
C PRO A 245 -4.28 -1.74 -6.07
N SER A 246 -5.39 -2.48 -6.13
CA SER A 246 -5.75 -3.46 -5.10
C SER A 246 -5.15 -4.85 -5.30
N VAL A 247 -4.82 -5.23 -6.55
CA VAL A 247 -4.15 -6.49 -6.87
C VAL A 247 -2.72 -6.23 -7.31
N LEU A 248 -2.52 -5.56 -8.44
CA LEU A 248 -1.17 -5.36 -9.00
C LEU A 248 -0.29 -4.54 -8.05
N GLY A 249 -0.81 -3.44 -7.52
CA GLY A 249 -0.10 -2.58 -6.58
C GLY A 249 0.30 -3.30 -5.29
N VAL A 250 -0.63 -4.03 -4.68
CA VAL A 250 -0.38 -4.78 -3.45
C VAL A 250 0.62 -5.92 -3.68
N LEU A 251 0.51 -6.66 -4.80
CA LEU A 251 1.47 -7.71 -5.15
C LEU A 251 2.87 -7.15 -5.38
N ALA A 252 2.99 -6.06 -6.15
CA ALA A 252 4.25 -5.41 -6.42
C ALA A 252 4.88 -4.89 -5.11
N TYR A 253 4.07 -4.30 -4.22
CA TYR A 253 4.52 -3.85 -2.93
C TYR A 253 5.00 -4.99 -2.03
N MET A 254 4.22 -6.06 -1.90
CA MET A 254 4.57 -7.23 -1.08
C MET A 254 5.80 -7.97 -1.63
N LEU A 255 5.98 -8.00 -2.95
CA LEU A 255 7.22 -8.48 -3.58
C LEU A 255 8.41 -7.59 -3.20
N GLY A 256 8.26 -6.27 -3.28
CA GLY A 256 9.27 -5.31 -2.85
C GLY A 256 9.64 -5.47 -1.36
N VAL A 257 8.63 -5.63 -0.49
CA VAL A 257 8.81 -5.89 0.94
C VAL A 257 9.50 -7.23 1.19
N ARG A 258 9.16 -8.28 0.44
CA ARG A 258 9.82 -9.59 0.55
C ARG A 258 11.31 -9.51 0.21
N LEU A 259 11.67 -8.73 -0.81
CA LEU A 259 13.03 -8.62 -1.33
C LEU A 259 13.90 -7.60 -0.57
N LEU A 260 13.30 -6.50 -0.09
CA LEU A 260 14.03 -5.36 0.52
C LEU A 260 13.70 -5.14 2.00
N GLY A 261 12.73 -5.87 2.55
CA GLY A 261 12.26 -5.74 3.92
C GLY A 261 11.23 -4.63 4.13
N ALA A 262 10.47 -4.75 5.22
CA ALA A 262 9.33 -3.87 5.51
C ALA A 262 9.71 -2.39 5.69
N VAL A 263 10.88 -2.09 6.26
CA VAL A 263 11.33 -0.70 6.50
C VAL A 263 11.62 0.02 5.18
N THR A 264 12.34 -0.62 4.26
CA THR A 264 12.57 -0.07 2.93
C THR A 264 11.28 -0.05 2.11
N GLY A 265 10.48 -1.11 2.19
CA GLY A 265 9.18 -1.16 1.51
C GLY A 265 8.26 0.00 1.90
N THR A 266 8.08 0.28 3.19
CA THR A 266 7.25 1.41 3.63
C THR A 266 7.86 2.77 3.29
N ALA A 267 9.18 2.92 3.26
CA ALA A 267 9.83 4.17 2.80
C ALA A 267 9.40 4.59 1.38
N PHE A 268 9.16 3.64 0.48
CA PHE A 268 8.69 3.93 -0.87
C PHE A 268 7.24 4.45 -0.94
N LEU A 269 6.45 4.34 0.14
CA LEU A 269 5.13 4.98 0.21
C LEU A 269 5.24 6.51 0.13
N ASN A 270 6.37 7.07 0.57
CA ASN A 270 6.62 8.51 0.49
C ASN A 270 6.84 8.98 -0.95
N LEU A 271 7.06 8.07 -1.90
CA LEU A 271 7.17 8.39 -3.33
C LEU A 271 5.79 8.66 -3.97
N ILE A 272 4.71 8.16 -3.37
CA ILE A 272 3.34 8.26 -3.94
C ILE A 272 2.95 9.72 -4.25
N PRO A 273 3.13 10.72 -3.35
CA PRO A 273 2.77 12.10 -3.63
C PRO A 273 3.55 12.68 -4.83
N VAL A 274 4.83 12.31 -4.98
CA VAL A 274 5.65 12.75 -6.12
C VAL A 274 5.15 12.14 -7.42
N LEU A 275 4.72 10.88 -7.40
CA LEU A 275 4.12 10.21 -8.55
C LEU A 275 2.74 10.78 -8.88
N VAL A 276 1.96 11.20 -7.89
CA VAL A 276 0.70 11.93 -8.13
C VAL A 276 1.00 13.25 -8.84
N LEU A 277 1.97 14.05 -8.38
CA LEU A 277 2.38 15.28 -9.06
C LEU A 277 2.80 15.03 -10.51
N ALA A 278 3.62 13.99 -10.74
CA ALA A 278 4.08 13.64 -12.07
C ALA A 278 2.92 13.24 -13.00
N LEU A 279 1.98 12.42 -12.50
CA LEU A 279 0.80 12.02 -13.26
C LEU A 279 -0.14 13.20 -13.52
N SER A 280 -0.35 14.10 -12.54
CA SER A 280 -1.16 15.32 -12.71
C SER A 280 -0.54 16.26 -13.74
N ALA A 281 0.79 16.40 -13.77
CA ALA A 281 1.49 17.19 -14.78
C ALA A 281 1.25 16.66 -16.20
N LEU A 282 1.27 15.33 -16.38
CA LEU A 282 0.95 14.68 -17.66
C LEU A 282 -0.51 14.91 -18.09
N LEU A 283 -1.41 15.16 -17.13
CA LEU A 283 -2.81 15.51 -17.36
C LEU A 283 -3.03 17.02 -17.55
N GLY A 284 -1.95 17.81 -17.67
CA GLY A 284 -2.03 19.25 -17.92
C GLY A 284 -2.13 20.12 -16.66
N GLN A 285 -1.89 19.56 -15.48
CA GLN A 285 -1.85 20.29 -14.21
C GLN A 285 -0.40 20.38 -13.71
N PRO A 286 0.39 21.37 -14.16
CA PRO A 286 1.80 21.46 -13.80
C PRO A 286 1.98 21.74 -12.30
N PRO A 287 3.00 21.15 -11.66
CA PRO A 287 3.28 21.39 -10.25
C PRO A 287 3.83 22.79 -10.03
N SER A 288 3.48 23.38 -8.90
CA SER A 288 4.09 24.61 -8.39
C SER A 288 5.56 24.40 -8.01
N GLY A 289 6.31 25.50 -7.90
CA GLY A 289 7.71 25.45 -7.45
C GLY A 289 7.87 24.84 -6.05
N ARG A 290 6.88 24.99 -5.17
CA ARG A 290 6.87 24.37 -3.83
C ARG A 290 6.71 22.86 -3.93
N GLU A 291 5.79 22.38 -4.78
CA GLU A 291 5.58 20.96 -5.02
C GLU A 291 6.82 20.29 -5.63
N LEU A 292 7.51 20.97 -6.56
CA LEU A 292 8.79 20.51 -7.12
C LEU A 292 9.89 20.41 -6.05
N LEU A 293 10.02 21.43 -5.19
CA LEU A 293 10.98 21.41 -4.08
C LEU A 293 10.70 20.25 -3.11
N GLY A 294 9.44 20.10 -2.68
CA GLY A 294 9.04 19.02 -1.79
C GLY A 294 9.31 17.64 -2.43
N GLY A 295 8.99 17.50 -3.72
CA GLY A 295 9.27 16.27 -4.47
C GLY A 295 10.76 15.94 -4.55
N ALA A 296 11.61 16.94 -4.78
CA ALA A 296 13.06 16.76 -4.77
C ALA A 296 13.58 16.30 -3.40
N VAL A 297 13.06 16.87 -2.31
CA VAL A 297 13.41 16.46 -0.93
C VAL A 297 13.01 15.00 -0.68
N VAL A 298 11.80 14.59 -1.11
CA VAL A 298 11.34 13.20 -0.99
C VAL A 298 12.28 12.24 -1.73
N VAL A 299 12.60 12.55 -2.99
CA VAL A 299 13.47 11.70 -3.82
C VAL A 299 14.86 11.58 -3.20
N ALA A 300 15.45 12.69 -2.77
CA ALA A 300 16.76 12.69 -2.10
C ALA A 300 16.75 11.86 -0.80
N ALA A 301 15.70 12.03 0.02
CA ALA A 301 15.54 11.27 1.25
C ALA A 301 15.37 9.76 0.99
N LEU A 302 14.64 9.38 -0.06
CA LEU A 302 14.44 7.99 -0.44
C LEU A 302 15.72 7.35 -1.01
N LEU A 303 16.50 8.09 -1.80
CA LEU A 303 17.80 7.65 -2.28
C LEU A 303 18.77 7.43 -1.12
N LEU A 304 18.79 8.37 -0.15
CA LEU A 304 19.56 8.23 1.08
C LEU A 304 19.10 7.01 1.89
N HIS A 305 17.79 6.83 2.08
CA HIS A 305 17.24 5.67 2.79
C HIS A 305 17.64 4.35 2.13
N SER A 306 17.50 4.28 0.80
CA SER A 306 17.87 3.10 0.00
C SER A 306 19.36 2.79 0.11
N ALA A 307 20.23 3.82 0.09
CA ALA A 307 21.68 3.70 0.25
C ALA A 307 22.10 3.24 1.67
N LEU A 308 21.45 3.78 2.71
CA LEU A 308 21.69 3.40 4.10
C LEU A 308 21.24 1.96 4.38
N GLY A 309 20.13 1.54 3.77
CA GLY A 309 19.64 0.16 3.86
C GLY A 309 20.60 -0.87 3.26
N GLN A 310 21.50 -0.48 2.36
CA GLN A 310 22.50 -1.38 1.75
C GLN A 310 23.63 -1.75 2.71
N ARG A 311 23.97 -0.83 3.61
CA ARG A 311 25.16 -0.94 4.47
C ARG A 311 24.93 -1.82 5.71
N ARG A 312 23.72 -2.34 5.91
CA ARG A 312 23.41 -3.24 7.02
C ARG A 312 23.41 -4.68 6.51
N PRO A 313 24.33 -5.55 6.97
CA PRO A 313 24.20 -6.98 6.79
C PRO A 313 22.86 -7.42 7.39
N ALA A 314 22.14 -8.31 6.69
CA ALA A 314 21.05 -9.04 7.32
C ALA A 314 21.66 -9.77 8.53
N THR A 315 21.34 -9.34 9.75
CA THR A 315 21.70 -10.10 10.95
C THR A 315 21.07 -11.46 10.79
N ALA A 316 21.92 -12.46 10.58
CA ALA A 316 21.54 -13.86 10.48
C ALA A 316 20.59 -14.18 11.62
N VAL A 317 19.40 -14.67 11.28
CA VAL A 317 18.53 -15.32 12.25
C VAL A 317 19.32 -16.54 12.71
N THR A 318 19.91 -16.44 13.91
CA THR A 318 20.53 -17.58 14.57
C THR A 318 19.42 -18.60 14.78
N THR A 319 19.39 -19.63 13.94
CA THR A 319 18.68 -20.86 14.23
C THR A 319 19.34 -21.47 15.44
N THR A 320 18.84 -21.17 16.63
CA THR A 320 19.02 -22.01 17.81
C THR A 320 18.20 -23.27 17.55
N THR A 321 18.82 -24.27 16.93
CA THR A 321 18.46 -25.67 17.14
C THR A 321 18.88 -26.03 18.55
N SER A 322 17.89 -26.28 19.41
CA SER A 322 17.99 -27.09 20.62
C SER A 322 16.94 -28.18 20.53
#